data_AF-A0A382TX11-F1
#
_entry.id   AF-A0A382TX11-F1
#
_cell.length_a   1.000
_cell.length_b   1.000
_cell.length_c   1.000
_cell.angle_alpha   90.00
_cell.angle_beta   90.00
_cell.angle_gamma   90.00
#
_symmetry.space_group_name_H-M   'P 1'
#
loop_
_entity.id
_entity.type
_entity.pdbx_description
1 polymer ?
#
loop_
_entity_poly.entity_id
_entity_poly.type
_entity_poly.pdbx_seq_one_letter_code
_entity_poly.pdbx_strand_id
1 'polypeptide(L)'
;MKRDAIWLAATSMLCAACASTTENIPTAPHADAGATVAPVAQKVAHVQTLHGEERVDHYFWLRNKENPKTIEYLNAENSYTEAKMAHTKSLQDKLYEEMLGRIVEDDSSVPYRKDDYYYYTRTEEGKPYSIYCRKKGSLEAPEEVLLDVNVIGEGKEYVDIGVFAVSPNHKILAYSVDD
;
A
#
# COMPACT_ATOMS: atom_id res chain seq x y z
N MET A 1 43.27 50.13 6.81
CA MET A 1 43.93 51.36 7.31
C MET A 1 42.83 52.26 7.88
N LYS A 2 42.70 52.52 9.19
CA LYS A 2 43.59 52.38 10.38
C LYS A 2 42.83 51.61 11.51
N ARG A 3 43.45 50.67 12.23
CA ARG A 3 44.11 50.77 13.57
C ARG A 3 43.22 51.15 14.79
N ASP A 4 42.71 50.12 15.47
CA ASP A 4 42.98 49.68 16.86
C ASP A 4 43.06 50.69 18.05
N ALA A 5 42.14 50.50 19.03
CA ALA A 5 42.12 50.93 20.45
C ALA A 5 40.87 50.26 21.12
N ILE A 6 40.78 49.70 22.34
CA ILE A 6 41.63 49.54 23.56
C ILE A 6 41.98 50.86 24.30
N TRP A 7 41.72 51.09 25.60
CA TRP A 7 41.22 50.31 26.76
C TRP A 7 39.76 50.70 27.16
N LEU A 8 39.12 50.47 28.33
CA LEU A 8 39.51 50.04 29.70
C LEU A 8 38.34 49.32 30.45
N ALA A 9 38.53 48.91 31.71
CA ALA A 9 37.62 48.07 32.50
C ALA A 9 36.89 48.78 33.68
N ALA A 10 35.75 48.23 34.13
CA ALA A 10 35.40 48.11 35.56
C ALA A 10 34.20 47.16 35.79
N THR A 11 34.34 46.26 36.77
CA THR A 11 33.37 45.26 37.21
C THR A 11 32.18 45.86 37.98
N SER A 12 30.97 45.33 37.79
CA SER A 12 30.03 45.11 38.90
C SER A 12 29.12 43.92 38.64
N MET A 13 28.69 43.26 39.71
CA MET A 13 28.04 41.95 39.71
C MET A 13 26.57 42.09 40.12
N LEU A 14 25.64 41.52 39.34
CA LEU A 14 24.29 41.27 39.83
C LEU A 14 23.69 40.03 39.16
N CYS A 15 23.37 39.01 39.96
CA CYS A 15 22.61 37.86 39.49
C CYS A 15 21.12 38.22 39.43
N ALA A 16 20.53 38.13 38.24
CA ALA A 16 19.09 37.98 38.06
C ALA A 16 18.84 36.60 37.41
N ALA A 17 17.84 35.86 37.90
CA ALA A 17 17.65 34.47 37.51
C ALA A 17 17.21 34.33 36.04
N CYS A 18 17.71 33.29 35.36
CA CYS A 18 17.13 32.84 34.10
C CYS A 18 15.75 32.23 34.37
N ALA A 19 14.71 33.04 34.31
CA ALA A 19 13.33 32.58 34.23
C ALA A 19 13.11 31.98 32.83
N SER A 20 13.43 30.69 32.67
CA SER A 20 13.14 29.96 31.45
C SER A 20 11.62 29.82 31.28
N THR A 21 11.02 30.69 30.48
CA THR A 21 9.62 30.58 30.08
C THR A 21 9.42 29.29 29.31
N THR A 22 8.88 28.26 29.97
CA THR A 22 8.29 27.11 29.30
C THR A 22 7.09 27.60 28.50
N GLU A 23 7.29 27.86 27.21
CA GLU A 23 6.17 28.04 26.28
C GLU A 23 5.38 26.74 26.26
N ASN A 24 4.23 26.78 26.93
CA ASN A 24 3.34 25.64 27.05
C ASN A 24 2.63 25.45 25.70
N ILE A 25 3.30 24.72 24.78
CA ILE A 25 2.76 24.37 23.46
C ILE A 25 1.35 23.81 23.67
N PRO A 26 0.31 24.46 23.14
CA PRO A 26 -1.05 23.97 23.33
C PRO A 26 -1.19 22.66 22.58
N THR A 27 -1.23 21.55 23.32
CA THR A 27 -1.73 20.28 22.80
C THR A 27 -3.13 20.55 22.28
N ALA A 28 -3.29 20.53 20.96
CA ALA A 28 -4.58 20.68 20.34
C ALA A 28 -5.52 19.62 20.96
N PRO A 29 -6.73 20.00 21.41
CA PRO A 29 -7.64 19.01 21.96
C PRO A 29 -7.93 17.99 20.86
N HIS A 30 -7.55 16.74 21.10
CA HIS A 30 -8.02 15.62 20.27
C HIS A 30 -9.53 15.54 20.45
N ALA A 31 -10.25 16.22 19.57
CA ALA A 31 -11.70 16.18 19.53
C ALA A 31 -12.11 14.73 19.25
N ASP A 32 -12.75 14.09 20.22
CA ASP A 32 -13.41 12.79 20.02
C ASP A 32 -14.59 13.02 19.06
N ALA A 33 -14.29 12.90 17.77
CA ALA A 33 -15.12 13.35 16.67
C ALA A 33 -16.28 12.37 16.41
N GLY A 34 -17.23 12.35 17.36
CA GLY A 34 -18.37 11.45 17.34
C GLY A 34 -17.96 10.02 17.71
N ALA A 35 -18.29 9.61 18.93
CA ALA A 35 -18.06 8.26 19.40
C ALA A 35 -18.96 7.22 18.70
N THR A 36 -18.70 6.95 17.42
CA THR A 36 -19.13 5.72 16.76
C THR A 36 -18.66 4.54 17.61
N VAL A 37 -19.59 3.65 17.92
CA VAL A 37 -19.35 2.45 18.73
C VAL A 37 -18.89 1.34 17.78
N ALA A 38 -17.83 0.62 18.16
CA ALA A 38 -17.38 -0.53 17.38
C ALA A 38 -18.48 -1.59 17.31
N PRO A 39 -18.72 -2.24 16.17
CA PRO A 39 -19.67 -3.35 16.08
C PRO A 39 -19.20 -4.50 16.98
N VAL A 40 -20.15 -5.27 17.51
CA VAL A 40 -19.85 -6.38 18.43
C VAL A 40 -20.36 -7.68 17.83
N ALA A 41 -19.43 -8.54 17.43
CA ALA A 41 -19.75 -9.83 16.82
C ALA A 41 -20.67 -10.68 17.73
N GLN A 42 -21.75 -11.23 17.16
CA GLN A 42 -22.61 -12.17 17.89
C GLN A 42 -21.79 -13.37 18.35
N LYS A 43 -21.87 -13.72 19.63
CA LYS A 43 -21.35 -14.99 20.15
C LYS A 43 -22.34 -16.11 19.85
N VAL A 44 -21.94 -17.08 19.02
CA VAL A 44 -22.69 -18.29 18.68
C VAL A 44 -21.79 -19.48 18.93
N ALA A 45 -22.05 -20.24 20.00
CA ALA A 45 -21.20 -21.34 20.42
C ALA A 45 -21.21 -22.48 19.38
N HIS A 46 -20.03 -22.80 18.85
CA HIS A 46 -19.77 -23.93 17.97
C HIS A 46 -18.66 -24.78 18.60
N VAL A 47 -18.99 -26.03 18.93
CA VAL A 47 -18.05 -26.97 19.56
C VAL A 47 -17.32 -27.76 18.48
N GLN A 48 -15.98 -27.80 18.58
CA GLN A 48 -15.14 -28.68 17.79
C GLN A 48 -14.42 -29.66 18.70
N THR A 49 -14.48 -30.95 18.36
CA THR A 49 -13.73 -32.01 19.06
C THR A 49 -12.50 -32.39 18.24
N LEU A 50 -11.30 -32.22 18.79
CA LEU A 50 -10.04 -32.55 18.12
C LEU A 50 -9.15 -33.35 19.08
N HIS A 51 -8.68 -34.53 18.64
CA HIS A 51 -7.91 -35.48 19.47
C HIS A 51 -8.57 -35.89 20.80
N GLY A 52 -9.89 -35.71 20.94
CA GLY A 52 -10.65 -35.99 22.16
C GLY A 52 -10.83 -34.78 23.08
N GLU A 53 -10.22 -33.63 22.77
CA GLU A 53 -10.50 -32.36 23.46
C GLU A 53 -11.63 -31.61 22.76
N GLU A 54 -12.57 -31.06 23.53
CA GLU A 54 -13.59 -30.13 23.03
C GLU A 54 -13.16 -28.67 23.20
N ARG A 55 -13.39 -27.85 22.17
CA ARG A 55 -13.10 -26.41 22.17
C ARG A 55 -14.28 -25.64 21.59
N VAL A 56 -14.68 -24.55 22.25
CA VAL A 56 -15.88 -23.77 21.89
C VAL A 56 -15.48 -22.46 21.20
N ASP A 57 -15.56 -22.46 19.88
CA ASP A 57 -15.44 -21.23 19.08
C ASP A 57 -16.78 -20.50 19.08
N HIS A 58 -16.80 -19.24 19.51
CA HIS A 58 -18.00 -18.41 19.54
C HIS A 58 -18.22 -17.58 18.27
N TYR A 59 -17.26 -17.59 17.35
CA TYR A 59 -17.21 -16.75 16.16
C TYR A 59 -17.03 -17.54 14.86
N PHE A 60 -17.02 -18.88 14.93
CA PHE A 60 -16.91 -19.79 13.78
C PHE A 60 -17.82 -19.43 12.60
N TRP A 61 -18.99 -18.85 12.87
CA TRP A 61 -19.94 -18.41 11.85
C TRP A 61 -19.41 -17.33 10.90
N LEU A 62 -18.44 -16.51 11.33
CA LEU A 62 -17.73 -15.53 10.50
C LEU A 62 -16.84 -16.20 9.43
N ARG A 63 -16.49 -17.48 9.59
CA ARG A 63 -15.75 -18.23 8.57
C ARG A 63 -16.55 -18.44 7.28
N ASN A 64 -17.89 -18.44 7.37
CA ASN A 64 -18.74 -18.51 6.19
C ASN A 64 -18.91 -17.11 5.58
N LYS A 65 -18.29 -16.88 4.42
CA LYS A 65 -18.36 -15.63 3.65
C LYS A 65 -19.75 -15.36 3.06
N GLU A 66 -20.51 -16.42 2.72
CA GLU A 66 -21.82 -16.33 2.07
C GLU A 66 -22.96 -16.08 3.08
N ASN A 67 -22.69 -16.24 4.38
CA ASN A 67 -23.67 -16.01 5.44
C ASN A 67 -24.04 -14.52 5.51
N PRO A 68 -25.32 -14.14 5.35
CA PRO A 68 -25.74 -12.74 5.38
C PRO A 68 -25.32 -11.99 6.65
N LYS A 69 -25.26 -12.66 7.80
CA LYS A 69 -24.77 -12.07 9.05
C LYS A 69 -23.28 -11.70 9.01
N THR A 70 -22.47 -12.48 8.29
CA THR A 70 -21.03 -12.19 8.12
C THR A 70 -20.87 -10.94 7.26
N ILE A 71 -21.65 -10.84 6.19
CA ILE A 71 -21.66 -9.67 5.29
C ILE A 71 -22.17 -8.42 6.03
N GLU A 72 -23.26 -8.54 6.80
CA GLU A 72 -23.79 -7.48 7.69
C GLU A 72 -22.73 -7.00 8.69
N TYR A 73 -22.01 -7.91 9.34
CA TYR A 73 -20.96 -7.58 10.30
C TYR A 73 -19.75 -6.89 9.63
N LEU A 74 -19.28 -7.40 8.49
CA LEU A 74 -18.18 -6.79 7.74
C LEU A 74 -18.52 -5.39 7.24
N ASN A 75 -19.75 -5.16 6.78
CA ASN A 75 -20.20 -3.83 6.40
C ASN A 75 -20.24 -2.87 7.59
N ALA A 76 -20.64 -3.33 8.79
CA ALA A 76 -20.60 -2.54 10.01
C ALA A 76 -19.15 -2.19 10.45
N GLU A 77 -18.20 -3.11 10.30
CA GLU A 77 -16.76 -2.87 10.56
C GLU A 77 -16.18 -1.87 9.54
N ASN A 78 -16.57 -1.96 8.27
CA ASN A 78 -16.17 -1.00 7.23
C ASN A 78 -16.67 0.41 7.55
N SER A 79 -17.98 0.60 7.80
CA SER A 79 -18.53 1.92 8.16
C SER A 79 -18.00 2.46 9.49
N TYR A 80 -17.68 1.60 10.46
CA TYR A 80 -16.99 2.01 11.69
C TYR A 80 -15.56 2.51 11.38
N THR A 81 -14.84 1.79 10.54
CA THR A 81 -13.47 2.13 10.11
C THR A 81 -13.45 3.45 9.33
N GLU A 82 -14.34 3.62 8.35
CA GLU A 82 -14.54 4.88 7.62
C GLU A 82 -14.78 6.06 8.58
N ALA A 83 -15.73 5.92 9.51
CA ALA A 83 -16.06 6.98 10.45
C ALA A 83 -14.90 7.32 11.41
N LYS A 84 -14.16 6.32 11.91
CA LYS A 84 -12.97 6.57 12.75
C LYS A 84 -11.82 7.18 11.95
N MET A 85 -11.60 6.74 10.72
CA MET A 85 -10.50 7.21 9.86
C MET A 85 -10.81 8.54 9.17
N ALA A 86 -12.07 9.00 9.13
CA ALA A 86 -12.49 10.23 8.45
C ALA A 86 -11.63 11.47 8.79
N HIS A 87 -11.23 11.62 10.05
CA HIS A 87 -10.38 12.73 10.49
C HIS A 87 -8.97 12.74 9.85
N THR A 88 -8.53 11.61 9.30
CA THR A 88 -7.25 11.45 8.59
C THR A 88 -7.38 11.56 7.07
N LYS A 89 -8.59 11.73 6.50
CA LYS A 89 -8.82 11.60 5.05
C LYS A 89 -7.90 12.49 4.21
N SER A 90 -7.74 13.77 4.57
CA SER A 90 -6.81 14.69 3.89
C SER A 90 -5.33 14.25 3.95
N LEU A 91 -4.91 13.48 4.96
CA LEU A 91 -3.58 12.89 5.02
C LEU A 91 -3.49 11.64 4.14
N GLN A 92 -4.53 10.80 4.08
CA GLN A 92 -4.61 9.67 3.17
C GLN A 92 -4.50 10.14 1.71
N ASP A 93 -5.27 11.17 1.36
CA ASP A 93 -5.30 11.74 0.00
C ASP A 93 -3.93 12.33 -0.37
N LYS A 94 -3.30 13.08 0.55
CA LYS A 94 -1.94 13.59 0.35
C LYS A 94 -0.91 12.46 0.17
N LEU A 95 -1.02 11.37 0.94
CA LEU A 95 -0.13 10.21 0.82
C LEU A 95 -0.37 9.43 -0.48
N TYR A 96 -1.61 9.35 -0.95
CA TYR A 96 -1.96 8.75 -2.24
C TYR A 96 -1.31 9.52 -3.39
N GLU A 97 -1.49 10.84 -3.46
CA GLU A 97 -0.85 11.70 -4.48
C GLU A 97 0.69 11.64 -4.38
N GLU A 98 1.25 11.60 -3.16
CA GLU A 98 2.69 11.43 -2.95
C GLU A 98 3.23 10.04 -3.35
N MET A 99 2.40 8.99 -3.38
CA MET A 99 2.78 7.67 -3.87
C MET A 99 2.65 7.61 -5.39
N LEU A 100 1.52 8.08 -5.94
CA LEU A 100 1.24 8.11 -7.37
C LEU A 100 2.29 8.94 -8.12
N GLY A 101 2.63 10.14 -7.62
CA GLY A 101 3.69 10.99 -8.17
C GLY A 101 5.12 10.47 -8.00
N ARG A 102 5.31 9.24 -7.51
CA ARG A 102 6.60 8.50 -7.48
C ARG A 102 6.56 7.22 -8.32
N ILE A 103 5.39 6.84 -8.84
CA ILE A 103 5.25 5.76 -9.83
C ILE A 103 5.58 6.34 -11.20
N VAL A 104 6.31 5.59 -12.00
CA VAL A 104 6.52 5.89 -13.42
C VAL A 104 5.55 5.00 -14.19
N GLU A 105 4.52 5.58 -14.81
CA GLU A 105 3.45 4.78 -15.43
C GLU A 105 3.90 4.10 -16.74
N ASP A 106 4.70 4.78 -17.56
CA ASP A 106 5.41 4.19 -18.70
C ASP A 106 6.86 3.83 -18.28
N ASP A 107 7.03 2.63 -17.73
CA ASP A 107 8.33 2.06 -17.32
C ASP A 107 8.55 0.68 -17.96
N SER A 108 9.81 0.27 -18.07
CA SER A 108 10.19 -1.04 -18.61
C SER A 108 11.27 -1.72 -17.76
N SER A 109 11.01 -2.97 -17.39
CA SER A 109 11.97 -3.78 -16.63
C SER A 109 13.28 -3.97 -17.41
N VAL A 110 14.41 -3.99 -16.69
CA VAL A 110 15.75 -4.24 -17.26
C VAL A 110 15.74 -5.55 -18.06
N PRO A 111 15.94 -5.53 -19.40
CA PRO A 111 15.75 -6.72 -20.21
C PRO A 111 16.77 -7.82 -19.92
N TYR A 112 16.28 -9.04 -19.63
CA TYR A 112 17.13 -10.21 -19.41
C TYR A 112 17.24 -11.05 -20.69
N ARG A 113 18.43 -11.58 -20.97
CA ARG A 113 18.65 -12.46 -22.13
C ARG A 113 18.34 -13.92 -21.78
N LYS A 114 17.53 -14.58 -22.61
CA LYS A 114 17.32 -16.02 -22.63
C LYS A 114 17.48 -16.50 -24.08
N ASP A 115 18.55 -17.26 -24.32
CA ASP A 115 18.93 -17.80 -25.63
C ASP A 115 19.10 -16.69 -26.69
N ASP A 116 18.32 -16.70 -27.78
CA ASP A 116 18.33 -15.66 -28.84
C ASP A 116 17.35 -14.50 -28.58
N TYR A 117 16.77 -14.40 -27.39
CA TYR A 117 15.74 -13.40 -27.06
C TYR A 117 16.09 -12.59 -25.81
N TYR A 118 15.73 -11.32 -25.83
CA TYR A 118 15.69 -10.44 -24.67
C TYR A 118 14.24 -10.31 -24.22
N TYR A 119 13.97 -10.54 -22.94
CA TYR A 119 12.64 -10.51 -22.33
C TYR A 119 12.54 -9.37 -21.33
N TYR A 120 11.38 -8.71 -21.29
CA TYR A 120 11.06 -7.64 -20.35
C TYR A 120 9.53 -7.53 -20.21
N THR A 121 9.07 -7.01 -19.07
CA THR A 121 7.76 -6.37 -18.95
C THR A 121 7.87 -4.86 -19.14
N ARG A 122 6.77 -4.23 -19.55
CA ARG A 122 6.58 -2.78 -19.50
C ARG A 122 5.13 -2.44 -19.12
N THR A 123 4.92 -1.28 -18.53
CA THR A 123 3.59 -0.68 -18.33
C THR A 123 3.34 0.38 -19.41
N GLU A 124 2.18 1.03 -19.41
CA GLU A 124 1.85 2.18 -20.26
C GLU A 124 1.03 3.17 -19.42
N GLU A 125 1.12 4.48 -19.72
CA GLU A 125 0.34 5.53 -19.03
C GLU A 125 -1.17 5.20 -19.04
N GLY A 126 -1.81 5.25 -17.86
CA GLY A 126 -3.21 4.91 -17.67
C GLY A 126 -3.59 3.42 -17.81
N LYS A 127 -2.64 2.49 -18.02
CA LYS A 127 -2.91 1.03 -18.05
C LYS A 127 -2.54 0.35 -16.73
N PRO A 128 -3.48 -0.30 -16.03
CA PRO A 128 -3.24 -0.86 -14.70
C PRO A 128 -2.39 -2.16 -14.67
N TYR A 129 -2.23 -2.86 -15.80
CA TYR A 129 -1.51 -4.13 -15.85
C TYR A 129 -0.28 -4.10 -16.77
N SER A 130 0.72 -4.93 -16.46
CA SER A 130 1.94 -5.08 -17.27
C SER A 130 1.70 -5.80 -18.60
N ILE A 131 2.49 -5.41 -19.60
CA ILE A 131 2.59 -6.06 -20.91
C ILE A 131 3.91 -6.85 -20.94
N TYR A 132 3.85 -8.13 -21.28
CA TYR A 132 5.01 -9.01 -21.42
C TYR A 132 5.52 -8.98 -22.86
N CYS A 133 6.79 -8.62 -23.02
CA CYS A 133 7.42 -8.39 -24.33
C CYS A 133 8.72 -9.17 -24.49
N ARG A 134 9.15 -9.31 -25.75
CA ARG A 134 10.50 -9.74 -26.09
C ARG A 134 11.04 -9.05 -27.35
N LYS A 135 12.35 -9.10 -27.54
CA LYS A 135 13.06 -8.70 -28.75
C LYS A 135 14.06 -9.78 -29.16
N LYS A 136 14.27 -9.97 -30.47
CA LYS A 136 15.12 -11.06 -30.98
C LYS A 136 16.53 -10.60 -31.34
N GLY A 137 17.54 -11.23 -30.76
CA GLY A 137 18.97 -11.05 -31.09
C GLY A 137 19.62 -9.75 -30.64
N SER A 138 18.86 -8.64 -30.56
CA SER A 138 19.31 -7.31 -30.12
C SER A 138 18.20 -6.57 -29.38
N LEU A 139 18.57 -5.57 -28.58
CA LEU A 139 17.63 -4.61 -27.98
C LEU A 139 17.10 -3.59 -29.01
N GLU A 140 17.76 -3.47 -30.16
CA GLU A 140 17.33 -2.64 -31.30
C GLU A 140 16.40 -3.39 -32.27
N ALA A 141 16.10 -4.66 -32.00
CA ALA A 141 15.15 -5.43 -32.79
C ALA A 141 13.70 -4.99 -32.48
N PRO A 142 12.75 -5.17 -33.41
CA PRO A 142 11.34 -4.90 -33.16
C PRO A 142 10.81 -5.71 -31.97
N GLU A 143 9.88 -5.11 -31.22
CA GLU A 143 9.17 -5.75 -30.11
C GLU A 143 8.19 -6.82 -30.62
N GLU A 144 8.23 -7.98 -29.98
CA GLU A 144 7.20 -9.02 -30.05
C GLU A 144 6.45 -9.03 -28.70
N VAL A 145 5.20 -8.55 -28.67
CA VAL A 145 4.32 -8.69 -27.50
C VAL A 145 3.91 -10.15 -27.34
N LEU A 146 3.96 -10.66 -26.12
CA LEU A 146 3.64 -12.05 -25.77
C LEU A 146 2.32 -12.19 -25.03
N LEU A 147 2.01 -11.21 -24.16
CA LEU A 147 0.81 -11.17 -23.34
C LEU A 147 0.55 -9.71 -22.93
N ASP A 148 -0.54 -9.10 -23.40
CA ASP A 148 -1.06 -7.85 -22.81
C ASP A 148 -2.15 -8.24 -21.79
N VAL A 149 -1.87 -8.02 -20.51
CA VAL A 149 -2.78 -8.38 -19.42
C VAL A 149 -3.97 -7.43 -19.33
N ASN A 150 -3.86 -6.21 -19.87
CA ASN A 150 -4.95 -5.25 -19.91
C ASN A 150 -6.11 -5.77 -20.78
N VAL A 151 -5.78 -6.40 -21.91
CA VAL A 151 -6.76 -7.07 -22.80
C VAL A 151 -7.42 -8.27 -22.12
N ILE A 152 -6.74 -8.94 -21.18
CA ILE A 152 -7.30 -10.04 -20.38
C ILE A 152 -8.19 -9.52 -19.25
N GLY A 153 -7.91 -8.32 -18.74
CA GLY A 153 -8.68 -7.60 -17.72
C GLY A 153 -9.87 -6.79 -18.25
N GLU A 154 -10.08 -6.72 -19.57
CA GLU A 154 -11.22 -6.01 -20.15
C GLU A 154 -12.56 -6.57 -19.63
N GLY A 155 -13.29 -5.76 -18.86
CA GLY A 155 -14.58 -6.12 -18.28
C GLY A 155 -14.54 -6.93 -16.99
N LYS A 156 -13.36 -7.06 -16.34
CA LYS A 156 -13.18 -7.77 -15.06
C LYS A 156 -12.86 -6.82 -13.91
N GLU A 157 -13.23 -7.20 -12.68
CA GLU A 157 -12.88 -6.44 -11.47
C GLU A 157 -11.45 -6.72 -10.99
N TYR A 158 -10.88 -7.87 -11.35
CA TYR A 158 -9.54 -8.32 -10.98
C TYR A 158 -8.94 -9.23 -12.07
N VAL A 159 -7.61 -9.21 -12.22
CA VAL A 159 -6.80 -10.20 -12.95
C VAL A 159 -5.42 -10.29 -12.31
N ASP A 160 -4.90 -11.50 -12.12
CA ASP A 160 -3.47 -11.75 -11.86
C ASP A 160 -2.90 -12.87 -12.75
N ILE A 161 -1.57 -12.84 -12.98
CA ILE A 161 -0.83 -13.78 -13.84
C ILE A 161 0.22 -14.52 -12.99
N GLY A 162 -0.20 -15.61 -12.34
CA GLY A 162 0.66 -16.38 -11.44
C GLY A 162 1.83 -17.11 -12.15
N VAL A 163 1.52 -17.95 -13.15
CA VAL A 163 2.54 -18.65 -13.96
C VAL A 163 2.75 -17.89 -15.26
N PHE A 164 4.02 -17.64 -15.62
CA PHE A 164 4.44 -17.19 -16.94
C PHE A 164 5.65 -18.02 -17.40
N ALA A 165 5.44 -18.94 -18.34
CA ALA A 165 6.44 -19.95 -18.73
C ALA A 165 6.59 -20.07 -20.25
N VAL A 166 7.67 -19.51 -20.80
CA VAL A 166 8.00 -19.65 -22.22
C VAL A 166 8.82 -20.93 -22.47
N SER A 167 8.28 -21.78 -23.35
CA SER A 167 8.86 -23.05 -23.81
C SER A 167 10.32 -22.93 -24.31
N PRO A 168 11.14 -24.01 -24.24
CA PRO A 168 12.55 -23.99 -24.66
C PRO A 168 12.79 -23.71 -26.16
N ASN A 169 11.76 -23.77 -27.01
CA ASN A 169 11.86 -23.40 -28.42
C ASN A 169 11.28 -22.01 -28.73
N HIS A 170 10.84 -21.29 -27.69
CA HIS A 170 10.27 -19.93 -27.74
C HIS A 170 9.00 -19.78 -28.61
N LYS A 171 8.31 -20.88 -28.98
CA LYS A 171 7.11 -20.84 -29.83
C LYS A 171 5.79 -20.95 -29.04
N ILE A 172 5.83 -21.44 -27.81
CA ILE A 172 4.67 -21.60 -26.94
C ILE A 172 4.92 -20.83 -25.64
N LEU A 173 3.95 -20.00 -25.24
CA LEU A 173 3.81 -19.48 -23.89
C LEU A 173 2.75 -20.30 -23.16
N ALA A 174 3.05 -20.77 -21.96
CA ALA A 174 2.06 -21.25 -21.01
C ALA A 174 1.93 -20.20 -19.89
N TYR A 175 0.70 -19.87 -19.51
CA TYR A 175 0.41 -18.95 -18.42
C TYR A 175 -0.81 -19.42 -17.63
N SER A 176 -0.98 -18.91 -16.41
CA SER A 176 -2.21 -19.05 -15.62
C SER A 176 -2.80 -17.68 -15.32
N VAL A 177 -4.11 -17.63 -15.15
CA VAL A 177 -4.87 -16.44 -14.76
C VAL A 177 -5.63 -16.77 -13.48
N ASP A 178 -5.77 -15.79 -12.59
CA ASP A 178 -6.77 -15.75 -11.50
C ASP A 178 -7.68 -14.54 -11.77
N ASP A 179 -9.01 -14.73 -11.74
CA ASP A 179 -10.01 -13.76 -12.21
C ASP A 179 -11.39 -13.86 -11.51
#